data_AF-A0A850KMW8-F1
#
_entry.id   AF-A0A850KMW8-F1
#
_cell.length_a   1.000
_cell.length_b   1.000
_cell.length_c   1.000
_cell.angle_alpha   90.00
_cell.angle_beta   90.00
_cell.angle_gamma   90.00
#
_symmetry.space_group_name_H-M   'P 1'
#
loop_
_entity.id
_entity.type
_entity.pdbx_description
1 polymer ?
#
loop_
_entity_poly.entity_id
_entity_poly.type
_entity_poly.pdbx_seq_one_letter_code
_entity_poly.pdbx_strand_id
1 'polypeptide(L)'
;MPKQLTVTVLKDEQPFLNGTFDVSDADYPVIVNLLEEVDMTHGQAASMLSGYMHASDVGRVSDEMSKLVMLAVVYMLEAGETEIEIPLETGPAAPNA
;
A
#
# COMPACT_ATOMS: atom_id res chain seq x y z
N MET A 1 3.22 16.51 12.41
CA MET A 1 1.83 16.09 12.09
C MET A 1 2.01 14.77 11.41
N PRO A 2 1.30 13.70 11.83
CA PRO A 2 1.50 12.38 11.25
C PRO A 2 1.36 12.47 9.73
N LYS A 3 2.27 11.79 9.03
CA LYS A 3 2.21 11.70 7.57
C LYS A 3 1.11 10.72 7.22
N GLN A 4 0.28 11.09 6.26
CA GLN A 4 -0.94 10.37 5.95
C GLN A 4 -1.01 10.07 4.46
N LEU A 5 -1.38 8.84 4.14
CA LEU A 5 -1.70 8.39 2.79
C LEU A 5 -3.16 7.93 2.73
N THR A 6 -3.94 8.56 1.87
CA THR A 6 -5.29 8.10 1.52
C THR A 6 -5.20 7.22 0.29
N VAL A 7 -5.80 6.03 0.37
CA VAL A 7 -5.80 5.05 -0.72
C VAL A 7 -7.23 4.69 -1.07
N THR A 8 -7.57 4.85 -2.34
CA THR A 8 -8.82 4.38 -2.92
C THR A 8 -8.52 3.22 -3.86
N VAL A 9 -9.06 2.04 -3.55
CA VAL A 9 -9.01 0.90 -4.46
C VAL A 9 -10.23 0.95 -5.37
N LEU A 10 -10.01 0.96 -6.68
CA LEU A 10 -11.05 1.00 -7.69
C LEU A 10 -11.39 -0.41 -8.20
N LYS A 11 -12.66 -0.74 -8.34
CA LYS A 11 -13.13 -1.93 -9.04
C LYS A 11 -14.08 -1.50 -10.13
N ASP A 12 -13.82 -1.93 -11.37
CA ASP A 12 -14.61 -1.51 -12.54
C ASP A 12 -14.71 0.03 -12.65
N GLU A 13 -13.59 0.73 -12.41
CA GLU A 13 -13.48 2.21 -12.38
C GLU A 13 -14.31 2.91 -11.30
N GLN A 14 -14.90 2.18 -10.36
CA GLN A 14 -15.65 2.73 -9.23
C GLN A 14 -14.91 2.53 -7.91
N PRO A 15 -14.98 3.50 -6.96
CA PRO A 15 -14.43 3.32 -5.63
C PRO A 15 -15.02 2.08 -4.94
N PHE A 16 -14.15 1.14 -4.59
CA PHE A 16 -14.51 -0.12 -3.95
C PHE A 16 -14.08 -0.15 -2.48
N LEU A 17 -12.82 0.17 -2.18
CA LEU A 17 -12.30 0.28 -0.82
C LEU A 17 -11.64 1.65 -0.63
N ASN A 18 -11.78 2.21 0.56
CA ASN A 18 -11.08 3.44 0.96
C ASN A 18 -10.38 3.21 2.28
N GLY A 19 -9.11 3.62 2.34
CA GLY A 19 -8.27 3.47 3.52
C GLY A 19 -7.46 4.73 3.75
N THR A 20 -7.14 4.97 5.02
CA THR A 20 -6.22 6.03 5.41
C THR A 20 -5.17 5.39 6.30
N PHE A 21 -3.91 5.60 5.92
CA PHE A 21 -2.75 5.06 6.63
C PHE A 21 -2.00 6.22 7.26
N ASP A 22 -1.88 6.17 8.58
CA ASP A 22 -1.10 7.13 9.35
C ASP A 22 0.28 6.54 9.66
N VAL A 23 1.33 7.31 9.37
CA VAL A 23 2.70 7.01 9.77
C VAL A 23 3.12 8.02 10.83
N SER A 24 3.57 7.50 11.98
CA SER A 24 4.04 8.36 13.05
C SER A 24 5.35 9.07 12.64
N ASP A 25 5.55 10.30 13.13
CA ASP A 25 6.77 11.07 12.87
C ASP A 25 8.04 10.34 13.36
N ALA A 26 7.91 9.41 14.32
CA ALA A 26 9.01 8.61 14.85
C ALA A 26 9.33 7.39 13.97
N ASP A 27 8.31 6.73 13.42
CA ASP A 27 8.48 5.53 12.60
C ASP A 27 8.91 5.88 11.17
N TYR A 28 8.45 7.02 10.64
CA TYR A 28 8.73 7.44 9.27
C TYR A 28 10.21 7.39 8.89
N PRO A 29 11.15 8.07 9.59
CA PRO A 29 12.56 8.02 9.22
C PRO A 29 13.18 6.62 9.35
N VAL A 30 12.66 5.77 10.25
CA VAL A 30 13.12 4.38 10.40
C VAL A 30 12.75 3.58 9.16
N ILE A 31 11.52 3.74 8.67
CA ILE A 31 11.02 3.02 7.50
C ILE A 31 11.65 3.55 6.22
N VAL A 32 11.88 4.86 6.08
CA VAL A 32 12.62 5.44 4.95
C VAL A 32 14.00 4.82 4.81
N ASN A 33 14.76 4.69 5.90
CA ASN A 33 16.06 4.03 5.86
C ASN A 33 15.96 2.55 5.45
N LEU A 34 14.89 1.86 5.82
CA LEU A 34 14.66 0.46 5.39
C LEU A 34 14.34 0.37 3.89
N LEU A 35 13.71 1.39 3.30
CA LEU A 35 13.43 1.41 1.86
C LEU A 35 14.71 1.49 1.02
N GLU A 36 15.82 2.02 1.55
CA GLU A 36 17.13 2.03 0.85
C GLU A 36 17.66 0.62 0.61
N GLU A 37 17.26 -0.35 1.45
CA GLU A 37 17.67 -1.76 1.38
C GLU A 37 16.69 -2.62 0.56
N VAL A 38 15.58 -2.04 0.09
CA VAL A 38 14.51 -2.77 -0.60
C VAL A 38 14.27 -2.16 -1.98
N ASP A 39 14.52 -2.95 -3.03
CA ASP A 39 14.11 -2.58 -4.38
C ASP A 39 12.60 -2.74 -4.52
N MET A 40 11.87 -1.63 -4.42
CA MET A 40 10.42 -1.56 -4.56
C MET A 40 10.05 -0.57 -5.66
N THR A 41 9.25 -1.03 -6.61
CA THR A 41 8.62 -0.18 -7.62
C THR A 41 7.29 0.37 -7.12
N HIS A 42 6.86 1.50 -7.68
CA HIS A 42 5.53 2.07 -7.43
C HIS A 42 4.40 1.05 -7.63
N GLY A 43 4.43 0.29 -8.73
CA GLY A 43 3.43 -0.74 -9.01
C GLY A 43 3.40 -1.88 -7.97
N GLN A 44 4.55 -2.25 -7.40
CA GLN A 44 4.60 -3.22 -6.31
C GLN A 44 4.04 -2.65 -5.01
N ALA A 45 4.38 -1.40 -4.65
CA ALA A 45 3.81 -0.71 -3.51
C ALA A 45 2.28 -0.61 -3.63
N ALA A 46 1.78 -0.25 -4.81
CA ALA A 46 0.34 -0.17 -5.09
C ALA A 46 -0.34 -1.55 -4.97
N SER A 47 0.29 -2.59 -5.52
CA SER A 47 -0.22 -3.97 -5.42
C SER A 47 -0.27 -4.47 -3.98
N MET A 48 0.74 -4.14 -3.16
CA MET A 48 0.76 -4.48 -1.73
C MET A 48 -0.35 -3.77 -0.95
N LEU A 49 -0.58 -2.48 -1.22
CA LEU A 49 -1.65 -1.70 -0.60
C LEU A 49 -3.03 -2.25 -0.98
N SER A 50 -3.28 -2.46 -2.27
CA SER A 50 -4.55 -3.02 -2.77
C SER A 50 -4.81 -4.42 -2.21
N GLY A 51 -3.79 -5.28 -2.23
CA GLY A 51 -3.86 -6.64 -1.67
C GLY A 51 -4.12 -6.64 -0.16
N TYR A 52 -3.44 -5.78 0.59
CA TYR A 52 -3.67 -5.62 2.03
C TYR A 52 -5.09 -5.14 2.34
N MET A 53 -5.57 -4.12 1.64
CA MET A 53 -6.92 -3.58 1.83
C MET A 53 -7.99 -4.62 1.49
N HIS A 54 -7.82 -5.35 0.39
CA HIS A 54 -8.74 -6.42 0.04
C HIS A 54 -8.71 -7.58 1.06
N ALA A 55 -7.52 -8.01 1.50
CA ALA A 55 -7.38 -9.04 2.52
C ALA A 55 -8.01 -8.62 3.87
N SER A 56 -7.87 -7.35 4.25
CA SER A 56 -8.46 -6.78 5.46
C SER A 56 -9.98 -6.63 5.40
N ASP A 57 -10.54 -6.45 4.20
CA ASP A 57 -11.98 -6.40 3.98
C ASP A 57 -12.61 -7.80 4.14
N VAL A 58 -11.96 -8.83 3.60
CA VAL A 58 -12.48 -10.21 3.64
C VAL A 58 -12.17 -10.94 4.95
N GLY A 59 -11.20 -10.49 5.75
CA GLY A 59 -10.81 -11.18 6.97
C GLY A 59 -9.69 -10.53 7.76
N ARG A 60 -9.13 -11.28 8.72
CA ARG A 60 -8.03 -10.80 9.57
C ARG A 60 -6.71 -10.87 8.81
N VAL A 61 -5.99 -9.76 8.79
CA VAL A 61 -4.61 -9.67 8.30
C VAL A 61 -3.64 -9.90 9.46
N SER A 62 -2.49 -10.52 9.18
CA SER A 62 -1.46 -10.75 10.20
C SER A 62 -0.66 -9.48 10.48
N ASP A 63 -0.03 -9.41 11.65
CA ASP A 63 0.78 -8.25 12.04
C ASP A 63 1.99 -8.06 11.11
N GLU A 64 2.53 -9.15 10.54
CA GLU A 64 3.61 -9.10 9.54
C GLU A 64 3.17 -8.42 8.25
N MET A 65 1.96 -8.74 7.77
CA MET A 65 1.40 -8.10 6.57
C MET A 65 1.15 -6.61 6.82
N SER A 66 0.72 -6.23 8.03
CA SER A 66 0.59 -4.82 8.41
C SER A 66 1.93 -4.08 8.42
N LYS A 67 3.03 -4.74 8.82
CA LYS A 67 4.39 -4.15 8.73
C LYS A 67 4.86 -4.01 7.28
N LEU A 68 4.56 -5.00 6.43
CA LEU A 68 4.88 -4.94 5.01
C LEU A 68 4.12 -3.83 4.30
N VAL A 69 2.83 -3.64 4.62
CA VAL A 69 2.06 -2.54 4.03
C VAL A 69 2.61 -1.18 4.44
N MET A 70 3.17 -1.06 5.65
CA MET A 70 3.79 0.19 6.11
C MET A 70 4.98 0.61 5.24
N LEU A 71 5.76 -0.34 4.71
CA LEU A 71 6.82 -0.03 3.73
C LEU A 71 6.23 0.59 2.46
N ALA A 72 5.15 0.00 1.94
CA ALA A 72 4.47 0.53 0.76
C ALA A 72 3.87 1.92 1.00
N VAL A 73 3.27 2.16 2.18
CA VAL A 73 2.76 3.48 2.56
C VAL A 73 3.88 4.53 2.55
N VAL A 74 5.00 4.25 3.21
CA VAL A 74 6.12 5.20 3.28
C VAL A 74 6.76 5.40 1.91
N TYR A 75 6.83 4.37 1.08
CA TYR A 75 7.30 4.50 -0.31
C TYR A 75 6.48 5.52 -1.09
N MET A 76 5.15 5.43 -1.05
CA MET A 76 4.27 6.38 -1.75
C MET A 76 4.42 7.80 -1.20
N LEU A 77 4.54 7.93 0.13
CA LEU A 77 4.76 9.23 0.78
C LEU A 77 6.11 9.87 0.38
N GLU A 78 7.19 9.08 0.25
CA GLU A 78 8.49 9.56 -0.25
C GLU A 78 8.45 9.92 -1.74
N ALA A 79 7.59 9.26 -2.52
CA ALA A 79 7.29 9.67 -3.90
C ALA A 79 6.46 10.97 -3.99
N GLY A 80 6.05 11.54 -2.84
CA GLY A 80 5.28 12.78 -2.75
C GLY A 80 3.77 12.58 -2.86
N GLU A 81 3.29 11.34 -2.80
CA GLU A 81 1.87 11.01 -2.90
C GLU A 81 1.20 11.08 -1.51
N THR A 82 0.05 11.74 -1.44
CA THR A 82 -0.78 11.82 -0.23
C THR A 82 -2.17 11.22 -0.43
N GLU A 83 -2.58 11.08 -1.69
CA GLU A 83 -3.85 10.49 -2.11
C GLU A 83 -3.61 9.73 -3.42
N ILE A 84 -4.02 8.46 -3.46
CA ILE A 84 -3.80 7.58 -4.62
C ILE A 84 -5.02 6.73 -4.93
N GLU A 85 -5.21 6.47 -6.22
CA GLU A 85 -6.19 5.53 -6.73
C GLU A 85 -5.47 4.30 -7.31
N ILE A 86 -5.86 3.11 -6.85
CA ILE A 86 -5.24 1.85 -7.27
C ILE A 86 -6.32 0.95 -7.90
N PRO A 87 -6.19 0.55 -9.17
CA PRO A 87 -7.10 -0.45 -9.73
C PRO A 87 -6.94 -1.79 -8.99
N LEU A 88 -8.05 -2.41 -8.62
CA LEU A 88 -8.08 -3.77 -8.11
C LEU A 88 -7.79 -4.70 -9.30
N GLU A 89 -6.53 -5.08 -9.45
CA GLU A 89 -6.09 -6.11 -10.39
C GLU A 89 -6.75 -7.45 -10.02
N THR A 90 -7.93 -7.74 -10.59
CA THR A 90 -8.56 -9.07 -10.52
C THR A 90 -8.10 -9.92 -11.70
N GLY A 91 -6.81 -10.23 -11.78
CA GLY A 91 -6.24 -11.10 -12.81
C GLY A 91 -5.72 -12.41 -12.21
N PRO A 92 -5.94 -13.58 -12.83
CA PRO A 92 -5.11 -14.74 -12.52
C PRO A 92 -3.67 -14.37 -12.90
N ALA A 93 -2.68 -14.77 -12.09
CA ALA A 93 -1.30 -14.80 -12.55
C ALA A 93 -1.30 -15.44 -13.94
N ALA A 94 -0.83 -14.71 -14.96
CA ALA A 94 -0.68 -15.28 -16.28
C ALA A 94 0.10 -16.60 -16.13
N PRO A 95 -0.44 -17.77 -16.51
CA PRO A 95 0.41 -18.93 -16.64
C PRO A 95 1.38 -18.58 -17.77
N ASN A 96 2.66 -18.51 -17.42
CA ASN A 96 3.75 -18.25 -18.37
C ASN A 96 3.48 -19.00 -19.69
N ALA A 97 3.30 -18.26 -20.77
CA ALA A 97 3.21 -18.78 -22.13
C ALA A 97 4.60 -19.17 -22.65
#